data_AF-A0A0X3U6A9-F1
#
_entry.id   AF-A0A0X3U6A9-F1
#
_cell.length_a   1.000
_cell.length_b   1.000
_cell.length_c   1.000
_cell.angle_alpha   90.00
_cell.angle_beta   90.00
_cell.angle_gamma   90.00
#
_symmetry.space_group_name_H-M   'P 1'
#
loop_
_entity.id
_entity.type
_entity.pdbx_description
1 polymer ?
#
loop_
_entity_poly.entity_id
_entity_poly.type
_entity_poly.pdbx_seq_one_letter_code
_entity_poly.pdbx_strand_id
1 'polypeptide(L)' 'MPKRFRLTRRFPVAMTEDGYRKLRGFAHEAGLDEGEALSFLFENFDNIIHEDKLTRRLRAFNSELEARKR' A
#
# COMPACT_ATOMS: atom_id res chain seq x y z
N MET A 1 22.19 10.62 -12.19
CA MET A 1 20.94 10.34 -12.94
C MET A 1 19.96 9.69 -11.99
N PRO A 2 18.69 10.13 -11.94
CA PRO A 2 17.68 9.47 -11.12
C PRO A 2 17.55 8.00 -11.52
N LYS A 3 17.32 7.13 -10.54
CA LYS A 3 17.08 5.70 -10.76
C LYS A 3 15.89 5.56 -11.70
N ARG A 4 16.01 4.70 -12.73
CA ARG A 4 14.91 4.45 -13.67
C ARG A 4 13.75 3.78 -12.93
N PHE A 5 12.59 4.40 -12.98
CA PHE A 5 11.36 3.80 -12.49
C PHE A 5 10.85 2.79 -13.52
N ARG A 6 10.91 1.49 -13.19
CA ARG A 6 10.49 0.41 -14.09
C ARG A 6 9.70 -0.63 -13.31
N LEU A 7 8.43 -0.80 -13.69
CA LEU A 7 7.58 -1.86 -13.18
C LEU A 7 8.02 -3.21 -13.77
N THR A 8 8.75 -4.00 -12.98
CA THR A 8 9.34 -5.28 -13.42
C THR A 8 8.61 -6.51 -12.87
N ARG A 9 7.70 -6.34 -11.91
CA ARG A 9 6.97 -7.43 -11.28
C ARG A 9 5.47 -7.24 -11.46
N ARG A 10 4.82 -8.29 -11.96
CA ARG A 10 3.35 -8.40 -11.99
C ARG A 10 2.98 -9.48 -11.00
N PHE A 11 2.07 -9.18 -10.08
CA PHE A 11 1.56 -10.14 -9.11
C PHE A 11 0.04 -10.00 -9.01
N PRO A 12 -0.71 -11.11 -9.01
CA PRO A 12 -2.15 -11.06 -8.79
C PRO A 12 -2.42 -10.73 -7.31
N VAL A 13 -3.25 -9.73 -7.06
CA VAL A 13 -3.60 -9.28 -5.70
C VAL A 13 -5.12 -9.10 -5.57
N ALA A 14 -5.65 -9.50 -4.42
CA ALA A 14 -7.02 -9.18 -4.01
C ALA A 14 -6.99 -8.08 -2.95
N MET A 15 -7.92 -7.13 -3.04
CA MET A 15 -8.08 -6.02 -2.10
C MET A 15 -9.55 -5.92 -1.68
N THR A 16 -9.81 -5.39 -0.48
CA THR A 16 -11.17 -4.97 -0.13
C THR A 16 -11.59 -3.78 -0.99
N GLU A 17 -12.90 -3.60 -1.19
CA GLU A 17 -13.44 -2.48 -1.96
C GLU A 17 -12.94 -1.12 -1.43
N ASP A 18 -12.96 -0.92 -0.11
CA ASP A 18 -12.47 0.32 0.51
C ASP A 18 -10.97 0.53 0.28
N GLY A 19 -10.18 -0.54 0.35
CA GLY A 19 -8.75 -0.50 0.07
C GLY A 19 -8.48 -0.12 -1.39
N TYR A 20 -9.22 -0.71 -2.32
CA TYR A 20 -9.08 -0.45 -3.74
C TYR A 20 -9.52 0.98 -4.10
N ARG A 21 -10.66 1.47 -3.57
CA ARG A 21 -11.09 2.87 -3.77
C ARG A 21 -10.05 3.87 -3.29
N LYS A 22 -9.45 3.61 -2.13
CA LYS A 22 -8.41 4.48 -1.59
C LYS A 22 -7.14 4.48 -2.44
N LEU A 23 -6.72 3.32 -2.94
CA LEU A 23 -5.61 3.21 -3.88
C LEU A 23 -5.89 4.00 -5.17
N ARG A 24 -7.07 3.81 -5.75
CA ARG A 24 -7.51 4.51 -6.97
C ARG A 24 -7.54 6.03 -6.79
N GLY A 25 -8.10 6.51 -5.68
CA GLY A 25 -8.16 7.93 -5.36
C GLY A 25 -6.76 8.54 -5.22
N PHE A 26 -5.91 7.90 -4.41
CA PHE A 26 -4.51 8.33 -4.22
C PHE A 26 -3.73 8.37 -5.54
N ALA A 27 -3.84 7.31 -6.35
CA ALA A 27 -3.15 7.23 -7.64
C ALA A 27 -3.63 8.34 -8.59
N HIS A 28 -4.95 8.57 -8.66
CA HIS A 28 -5.54 9.63 -9.48
C HIS A 28 -5.06 11.03 -9.06
N GLU A 29 -5.10 11.34 -7.77
CA GLU A 29 -4.66 12.64 -7.23
C GLU A 29 -3.16 12.88 -7.46
N ALA A 30 -2.35 11.82 -7.43
CA ALA A 30 -0.91 11.88 -7.67
C ALA A 30 -0.53 11.84 -9.17
N GLY A 31 -1.49 11.61 -10.07
CA GLY A 31 -1.23 11.44 -11.50
C GLY A 31 -0.48 10.14 -11.85
N LEU A 32 -0.64 9.10 -11.03
CA LEU A 32 0.01 7.80 -11.15
C LEU A 32 -0.99 6.71 -11.55
N ASP A 33 -0.50 5.64 -12.17
CA ASP A 33 -1.21 4.36 -12.20
C ASP A 33 -1.10 3.62 -10.84
N GLU A 34 -1.93 2.59 -10.63
CA GLU A 34 -1.96 1.87 -9.35
C GLU A 34 -0.66 1.14 -9.04
N GLY A 35 0.04 0.65 -10.07
CA GLY A 35 1.34 0.00 -9.91
C GLY A 35 2.42 1.00 -9.53
N GLU A 36 2.43 2.16 -10.16
CA GLU A 36 3.29 3.31 -9.85
C GLU A 36 3.06 3.80 -8.43
N ALA A 37 1.79 3.95 -8.02
CA ALA A 37 1.40 4.35 -6.68
C ALA A 37 1.87 3.35 -5.62
N LEU A 38 1.66 2.04 -5.84
CA LEU A 38 2.15 1.00 -4.95
C LEU A 38 3.68 1.02 -4.86
N SER A 39 4.37 1.10 -6.00
CA SER A 39 5.83 1.19 -6.04
C SER A 39 6.34 2.43 -5.31
N PHE A 40 5.73 3.59 -5.49
CA PHE A 40 6.10 4.81 -4.74
C PHE A 40 5.96 4.61 -3.22
N LEU A 41 4.81 4.09 -2.77
CA LEU A 41 4.56 3.88 -1.34
C LEU A 41 5.57 2.92 -0.71
N PHE A 42 5.86 1.80 -1.37
CA PHE A 42 6.77 0.79 -0.84
C PHE A 42 8.26 1.14 -1.03
N GLU A 43 8.63 1.90 -2.06
CA GLU A 43 10.01 2.41 -2.19
C GLU A 43 10.34 3.50 -1.16
N ASN A 44 9.33 4.18 -0.61
CA ASN A 44 9.49 5.25 0.37
C ASN A 44 8.90 4.91 1.75
N PHE A 45 8.64 3.63 2.01
CA PHE A 45 7.85 3.18 3.16
C PHE A 45 8.39 3.69 4.50
N ASP A 46 9.68 3.52 4.76
CA ASP A 46 10.32 3.93 6.02
C ASP A 46 10.30 5.45 6.22
N ASN A 47 10.28 6.22 5.14
CA ASN A 47 10.25 7.69 5.19
C ASN A 47 8.82 8.23 5.36
N ILE A 48 7.80 7.50 4.91
CA ILE A 48 6.39 7.92 4.98
C ILE A 48 5.75 7.47 6.29
N ILE A 49 6.22 6.36 6.87
CA ILE A 49 5.54 5.70 7.98
C ILE A 49 6.20 6.02 9.32
N HIS A 50 5.38 6.39 10.31
CA HIS A 50 5.79 6.40 11.72
C HIS A 50 5.84 4.96 12.26
N GLU A 51 7.04 4.44 12.46
CA GLU A 51 7.33 3.03 12.82
C GLU A 51 6.54 2.53 14.05
N ASP A 52 6.51 3.29 15.15
CA ASP A 52 5.78 2.92 16.37
C ASP A 52 4.27 2.82 16.14
N LYS A 53 3.72 3.78 15.39
CA LYS A 53 2.28 3.83 15.07
C LYS A 53 1.88 2.67 14.16
N LEU A 54 2.73 2.34 13.18
CA LEU A 54 2.51 1.20 12.30
C LEU A 54 2.52 -0.10 13.10
N THR A 55 3.55 -0.33 13.90
CA THR A 55 3.72 -1.56 14.69
C THR A 55 2.51 -1.81 15.60
N ARG A 56 2.06 -0.78 16.32
CA ARG A 56 0.86 -0.87 17.17
C ARG A 56 -0.39 -1.21 16.36
N ARG A 57 -0.60 -0.56 15.21
CA ARG A 57 -1.77 -0.79 14.34
C ARG A 57 -1.77 -2.19 13.72
N LEU A 58 -0.61 -2.67 13.28
CA LEU A 58 -0.47 -4.01 12.71
C LEU A 58 -0.77 -5.10 13.74
N ARG A 59 -0.30 -4.94 14.99
CA ARG A 59 -0.62 -5.90 16.06
C ARG A 59 -2.14 -5.98 16.32
N ALA A 60 -2.80 -4.83 16.48
CA ALA A 60 -4.24 -4.78 16.69
C ALA A 60 -5.02 -5.36 15.49
N PHE A 61 -4.61 -5.02 14.27
CA PHE A 61 -5.22 -5.58 13.06
C PHE A 61 -5.08 -7.10 12.99
N ASN A 62 -3.89 -7.65 13.25
CA ASN A 62 -3.65 -9.08 13.21
C ASN A 62 -4.45 -9.84 14.28
N SER A 63 -4.63 -9.27 15.47
CA SER A 63 -5.47 -9.89 16.50
C SER A 63 -6.95 -10.00 16.11
N GLU A 64 -7.44 -9.11 15.23
CA GLU A 64 -8.83 -9.09 14.79
C GLU A 64 -9.05 -9.80 13.43
N LEU A 65 -7.97 -10.09 12.69
CA LEU A 65 -8.04 -10.54 11.30
C LEU A 65 -8.83 -11.84 11.14
N GLU A 66 -8.59 -12.84 11.99
CA GLU A 66 -9.27 -14.14 11.89
C GLU A 66 -10.77 -14.05 12.20
N ALA A 67 -11.19 -13.10 13.04
CA ALA A 67 -12.61 -12.83 13.27
C ALA A 67 -13.27 -12.15 12.05
N ARG A 68 -12.54 -11.28 11.34
CA ARG A 68 -13.04 -10.55 10.16
C ARG A 68 -13.11 -11.39 8.89
N LYS A 69 -12.39 -12.51 8.82
CA LYS A 69 -12.40 -13.44 7.67
C LYS A 69 -13.58 -14.41 7.67
N ARG A 70 -14.31 -14.50 8.80
CA ARG A 70 -15.47 -15.38 8.99
C ARG A 70 -16.75 -14.64 8.62
#